data_AF-A0A662I4P7-F1
#
_entry.id   AF-A0A662I4P7-F1
#
_cell.length_a   1.000
_cell.length_b   1.000
_cell.length_c   1.000
_cell.angle_alpha   90.00
_cell.angle_beta   90.00
_cell.angle_gamma   90.00
#
_symmetry.space_group_name_H-M   'P 1'
#
loop_
_entity.id
_entity.type
_entity.pdbx_description
1 polymer ?
#
loop_
_entity_poly.entity_id
_entity_poly.type
_entity_poly.pdbx_seq_one_letter_code
_entity_poly.pdbx_strand_id
1 'polypeptide(L)'
;MDSRDWLIITSIPRSLDVAKIAEKSGLPQSTVSRRLKALLPQINIKFIVSRKALKLKPIVLVFDKMPYRLPAYTISCRKGVSYGDEVYVVAAAVPEDAISDYISLFPYEPKFVFIGEEHVFWRPDLASHYNIINEKLEVDYYKLKKIDNVWRKITPTTIDTYDLLIIFFKEKYAYTSLADISRQALLKGIRSSQQLLSYHFRRHVLPIWLGNHVSLYRPLTEYPIRIHFYEVFNAENVVSKLSLIPYIHTIYYSSDCIAFSCQLSVKETFMLYKNILVEYKAKPLYPEVYLDQSLEKYMISYYKLWNKGWLKPSKLVPKKPRAAPTHRSRH
;
A
#
# COMPACT_ATOMS: atom_id res chain seq x y z
N MET A 1 2.77 -20.33 13.47
CA MET A 1 1.41 -20.24 12.92
C MET A 1 0.93 -21.66 12.70
N ASP A 2 -0.28 -22.01 13.16
CA ASP A 2 -0.84 -23.36 12.94
C ASP A 2 -1.73 -23.40 11.67
N SER A 3 -2.20 -24.59 11.31
CA SER A 3 -3.05 -24.81 10.12
C SER A 3 -4.35 -23.98 10.16
N ARG A 4 -4.93 -23.74 11.35
CA ARG A 4 -6.17 -22.94 11.46
C ARG A 4 -5.92 -21.46 11.25
N ASP A 5 -4.81 -20.94 11.76
CA ASP A 5 -4.38 -19.58 11.49
C ASP A 5 -4.10 -19.40 9.99
N TRP A 6 -3.51 -20.40 9.35
CA TRP A 6 -3.29 -20.40 7.89
C TRP A 6 -4.60 -20.32 7.10
N LEU A 7 -5.62 -21.11 7.47
CA LEU A 7 -6.97 -21.03 6.87
C LEU A 7 -7.60 -19.64 7.04
N ILE A 8 -7.40 -19.00 8.19
CA ILE A 8 -7.87 -17.63 8.43
C ILE A 8 -7.14 -16.65 7.51
N ILE A 9 -5.81 -16.71 7.43
CA ILE A 9 -5.00 -15.80 6.61
C ILE A 9 -5.36 -15.87 5.14
N THR A 10 -5.49 -17.09 4.59
CA THR A 10 -5.86 -17.29 3.19
C THR A 10 -7.30 -16.88 2.90
N SER A 11 -8.16 -16.82 3.91
CA SER A 11 -9.55 -16.37 3.76
C SER A 11 -9.73 -14.85 3.81
N ILE A 12 -8.79 -14.10 4.39
CA ILE A 12 -8.89 -12.63 4.55
C ILE A 12 -9.02 -11.87 3.22
N PRO A 13 -8.18 -12.12 2.17
CA PRO A 13 -8.13 -11.25 1.00
C PRO A 13 -9.45 -11.06 0.27
N ARG A 14 -10.35 -12.05 0.32
CA ARG A 14 -11.66 -12.02 -0.35
C ARG A 14 -12.85 -11.90 0.60
N SER A 15 -12.64 -11.51 1.86
CA SER A 15 -13.70 -11.40 2.87
C SER A 15 -14.04 -9.94 3.16
N LEU A 16 -15.32 -9.59 3.24
CA LEU A 16 -15.73 -8.22 3.58
C LEU A 16 -15.95 -8.00 5.08
N ASP A 17 -16.09 -9.08 5.83
CA ASP A 17 -16.29 -9.12 7.27
C ASP A 17 -15.79 -10.46 7.84
N VAL A 18 -15.83 -10.58 9.17
CA VAL A 18 -15.39 -11.77 9.91
C VAL A 18 -16.28 -12.99 9.64
N ALA A 19 -17.57 -12.78 9.36
CA ALA A 19 -18.48 -13.88 9.03
C ALA A 19 -18.08 -14.55 7.71
N LYS A 20 -17.67 -13.76 6.71
CA LYS A 20 -17.19 -14.28 5.43
C LYS A 20 -15.85 -15.01 5.54
N ILE A 21 -14.99 -14.63 6.50
CA ILE A 21 -13.80 -15.41 6.83
C ILE A 21 -14.21 -16.78 7.35
N ALA A 22 -15.13 -16.83 8.32
CA ALA A 22 -15.61 -18.09 8.92
C ALA A 22 -16.22 -19.04 7.90
N GLU A 23 -17.04 -18.51 6.99
CA GLU A 23 -17.61 -19.26 5.87
C GLU A 23 -16.52 -19.86 4.98
N LYS A 24 -15.53 -19.06 4.56
CA LYS A 24 -14.45 -19.51 3.67
C LYS A 24 -13.46 -20.46 4.32
N SER A 25 -13.17 -20.28 5.60
CA SER A 25 -12.23 -21.13 6.33
C SER A 25 -12.87 -22.42 6.82
N GLY A 26 -14.20 -22.54 6.78
CA GLY A 26 -14.95 -23.67 7.36
C GLY A 26 -14.85 -23.74 8.89
N LEU A 27 -14.53 -22.63 9.57
CA LEU A 27 -14.33 -22.57 11.01
C LEU A 27 -15.52 -21.86 11.67
N PRO A 28 -15.90 -22.21 12.92
CA PRO A 28 -16.92 -21.46 13.64
C PRO A 28 -16.54 -19.99 13.79
N GLN A 29 -17.52 -19.09 13.64
CA GLN A 29 -17.28 -17.63 13.72
C GLN A 29 -16.64 -17.19 15.04
N SER A 30 -17.01 -17.83 16.16
CA SER A 30 -16.39 -17.61 17.47
C SER A 30 -14.89 -17.97 17.48
N THR A 31 -14.53 -19.07 16.82
CA THR A 31 -13.14 -19.53 16.66
C THR A 31 -12.35 -18.56 15.81
N VAL A 32 -12.89 -18.13 14.67
CA VAL A 32 -12.25 -17.13 13.80
C VAL A 32 -12.06 -15.83 14.55
N SER A 33 -13.09 -15.32 15.23
CA SER A 33 -12.99 -14.05 15.97
C SER A 33 -11.90 -14.10 17.05
N ARG A 34 -11.84 -15.18 17.83
CA ARG A 34 -10.81 -15.37 18.86
C ARG A 34 -9.40 -15.42 18.27
N ARG A 35 -9.19 -16.22 17.21
CA ARG A 35 -7.88 -16.39 16.57
C ARG A 35 -7.44 -15.15 15.82
N LEU A 36 -8.34 -14.53 15.07
CA LEU A 36 -8.07 -13.26 14.39
C LEU A 36 -7.60 -12.20 15.40
N LYS A 37 -8.28 -12.07 16.55
CA LYS A 37 -7.87 -11.16 17.62
C LYS A 37 -6.46 -11.46 18.15
N ALA A 38 -6.08 -12.73 18.26
CA ALA A 38 -4.73 -13.14 18.67
C ALA A 38 -3.66 -12.88 17.58
N LEU A 39 -4.05 -12.86 16.30
CA LEU A 39 -3.17 -12.57 15.16
C LEU A 39 -2.97 -11.07 14.93
N LEU A 40 -3.96 -10.22 15.22
CA LEU A 40 -3.92 -8.76 14.98
C LEU A 40 -2.69 -8.03 15.54
N PRO A 41 -2.05 -8.43 16.66
CA PRO A 41 -0.78 -7.84 17.09
C PRO A 41 0.39 -8.09 16.12
N GLN A 42 0.33 -9.17 15.34
CA GLN A 42 1.38 -9.63 14.42
C GLN A 42 1.08 -9.29 12.96
N ILE A 43 -0.19 -9.04 12.64
CA ILE A 43 -0.65 -8.82 11.27
C ILE A 43 -1.39 -7.50 11.12
N ASN A 44 -1.31 -6.91 9.94
CA ASN A 44 -2.13 -5.76 9.58
C ASN A 44 -3.11 -6.13 8.48
N ILE A 45 -4.38 -5.74 8.63
CA ILE A 45 -5.44 -6.04 7.66
C ILE A 45 -6.04 -4.75 7.13
N LYS A 46 -5.80 -4.47 5.84
CA LYS A 46 -6.27 -3.23 5.19
C LYS A 46 -7.13 -3.55 3.98
N PHE A 47 -8.20 -2.78 3.79
CA PHE A 47 -8.97 -2.81 2.56
C PHE A 47 -8.22 -2.02 1.48
N ILE A 48 -7.80 -2.68 0.40
CA ILE A 48 -7.03 -2.03 -0.66
C ILE A 48 -7.90 -1.85 -1.90
N VAL A 49 -7.93 -0.62 -2.41
CA VAL A 49 -8.55 -0.27 -3.69
C VAL A 49 -7.49 0.05 -4.73
N SER A 50 -7.87 -0.05 -6.00
CA SER A 50 -7.02 0.34 -7.13
C SER A 50 -6.67 1.83 -7.06
N ARG A 51 -5.37 2.13 -7.02
CA ARG A 51 -4.84 3.51 -7.10
C ARG A 51 -5.06 4.09 -8.50
N LYS A 52 -4.93 3.25 -9.52
CA LYS A 52 -5.29 3.61 -10.89
C LYS A 52 -6.75 4.04 -11.00
N ALA A 53 -7.67 3.33 -10.35
CA ALA A 53 -9.09 3.70 -10.36
C ALA A 53 -9.37 5.01 -9.62
N LEU A 54 -8.55 5.34 -8.63
CA LEU A 54 -8.54 6.63 -7.94
C LEU A 54 -7.82 7.74 -8.72
N LYS A 55 -7.21 7.47 -9.88
CA LYS A 55 -6.32 8.40 -10.60
C LYS A 55 -5.15 8.91 -9.75
N LEU A 56 -4.64 8.04 -8.87
CA LEU A 56 -3.46 8.27 -8.06
C LEU A 56 -2.33 7.35 -8.53
N LYS A 57 -1.12 7.89 -8.67
CA LYS A 57 0.09 7.14 -8.99
C LYS A 57 0.88 6.91 -7.69
N PRO A 58 1.23 5.67 -7.33
CA PRO A 58 2.20 5.43 -6.27
C PRO A 58 3.57 5.98 -6.69
N ILE A 59 4.22 6.71 -5.79
CA ILE A 59 5.55 7.28 -6.00
C ILE A 59 6.47 6.85 -4.87
N VAL A 60 7.72 6.54 -5.21
CA VAL A 60 8.82 6.40 -4.25
C VAL A 60 9.92 7.37 -4.63
N LEU A 61 10.30 8.23 -3.69
CA LEU A 61 11.39 9.19 -3.82
C LEU A 61 12.50 8.82 -2.86
N VAL A 62 13.75 8.92 -3.30
CA VAL A 62 14.92 8.71 -2.44
C VAL A 62 15.72 10.01 -2.36
N PHE A 63 16.01 10.45 -1.14
CA PHE A 63 16.81 11.64 -0.84
C PHE A 63 18.06 11.25 -0.05
N ASP A 64 19.11 12.06 -0.13
CA ASP A 64 20.30 11.95 0.73
C ASP A 64 20.21 12.75 2.02
N LYS A 65 19.26 13.68 2.08
CA LYS A 65 18.98 14.53 3.24
C LYS A 65 17.53 14.37 3.65
N MET A 66 17.29 14.37 4.96
CA MET A 66 15.92 14.34 5.50
C MET A 66 15.14 15.55 4.97
N PRO A 67 14.05 15.35 4.23
CA PRO A 67 13.19 16.47 3.87
C PRO A 67 12.52 17.02 5.14
N TYR A 68 12.84 18.26 5.51
CA TYR A 68 12.22 18.92 6.67
C TYR A 68 10.73 19.26 6.45
N ARG A 69 10.24 19.04 5.23
CA ARG A 69 8.86 19.28 4.84
C ARG A 69 8.37 18.17 3.92
N LEU A 70 7.23 17.60 4.27
CA LEU A 70 6.54 16.59 3.47
C LEU A 70 5.25 17.18 2.89
N PRO A 71 5.07 17.21 1.55
CA PRO A 71 3.84 17.69 0.95
C PRO A 71 2.64 16.77 1.24
N ALA A 72 1.42 17.29 1.05
CA ALA A 72 0.21 16.45 1.06
C ALA A 72 0.33 15.30 0.05
N TYR A 73 -0.39 14.20 0.26
CA TYR A 73 -0.27 12.92 -0.47
C TYR A 73 0.92 12.03 -0.08
N THR A 74 1.81 12.50 0.80
CA THR A 74 2.85 11.65 1.41
C THR A 74 2.20 10.60 2.33
N ILE A 75 2.59 9.33 2.16
CA ILE A 75 2.14 8.18 2.95
C ILE A 75 3.15 7.85 4.05
N SER A 76 4.44 7.93 3.74
CA SER A 76 5.49 7.67 4.72
C SER A 76 6.80 8.33 4.34
N CYS A 77 7.59 8.66 5.36
CA CYS A 77 9.01 8.98 5.24
C CYS A 77 9.78 8.03 6.15
N ARG A 78 10.89 7.47 5.66
CA ARG A 78 11.66 6.47 6.40
C ARG A 78 13.14 6.63 6.13
N LYS A 79 13.95 6.61 7.18
CA LYS A 79 15.40 6.55 7.08
C LYS A 79 15.84 5.16 6.62
N GLY A 80 16.92 5.09 5.87
CA GLY A 80 17.53 3.84 5.44
C GLY A 80 18.99 4.01 5.10
N VAL A 81 19.59 2.91 4.65
CA VAL A 81 20.99 2.83 4.22
C VAL A 81 21.03 2.21 2.84
N SER A 82 21.83 2.80 1.95
CA SER A 82 22.06 2.29 0.60
C SER A 82 23.52 2.51 0.22
N TYR A 83 24.24 1.43 -0.12
CA TYR A 83 25.68 1.49 -0.48
C TYR A 83 26.56 2.22 0.55
N GLY A 84 26.23 2.10 1.84
CA GLY A 84 26.95 2.75 2.93
C GLY A 84 26.52 4.19 3.21
N ASP A 85 25.70 4.79 2.34
CA ASP A 85 25.15 6.12 2.54
C ASP A 85 23.80 6.07 3.28
N GLU A 86 23.59 7.06 4.14
CA GLU A 86 22.29 7.34 4.71
C GLU A 86 21.36 7.91 3.63
N VAL A 87 20.15 7.37 3.54
CA VAL A 87 19.12 7.81 2.60
C VAL A 87 17.77 7.92 3.28
N TYR A 88 16.87 8.71 2.67
CA TYR A 88 15.52 8.93 3.13
C TYR A 88 14.54 8.55 2.02
N VAL A 89 13.68 7.58 2.30
CA VAL A 89 12.69 7.09 1.34
C VAL A 89 11.33 7.67 1.68
N VAL A 90 10.76 8.39 0.72
CA VAL A 90 9.41 8.93 0.80
C VAL A 90 8.50 8.14 -0.13
N ALA A 91 7.41 7.59 0.40
CA ALA A 91 6.37 6.95 -0.39
C ALA A 91 5.10 7.83 -0.39
N ALA A 92 4.45 7.93 -1.55
CA ALA A 92 3.28 8.78 -1.75
C ALA A 92 2.28 8.16 -2.73
N ALA A 93 1.05 8.66 -2.73
CA ALA A 93 0.05 8.36 -3.76
C ALA A 93 -0.55 9.67 -4.29
N VAL A 94 -0.07 10.12 -5.44
CA VAL A 94 -0.25 11.50 -5.93
C VAL A 94 -1.15 11.50 -7.17
N PRO A 95 -2.02 12.52 -7.36
CA PRO A 95 -2.79 12.66 -8.58
C PRO A 95 -1.90 12.67 -9.81
N GLU A 96 -2.28 11.92 -10.85
CA GLU A 96 -1.48 11.74 -12.07
C GLU A 96 -1.07 13.07 -12.74
N ASP A 97 -1.96 14.06 -12.73
CA ASP A 97 -1.74 15.39 -13.29
C ASP A 97 -0.98 16.37 -12.36
N ALA A 98 -0.56 15.90 -11.18
CA ALA A 98 0.06 16.72 -10.14
C ALA A 98 1.41 16.17 -9.63
N ILE A 99 1.99 15.19 -10.33
CA ILE A 99 3.27 14.58 -9.92
C ILE A 99 4.40 15.61 -9.89
N SER A 100 4.56 16.38 -10.95
CA SER A 100 5.61 17.42 -11.03
C SER A 100 5.41 18.50 -9.95
N ASP A 101 4.15 18.94 -9.74
CA ASP A 101 3.78 19.87 -8.66
C ASP A 101 4.18 19.30 -7.29
N TYR A 102 3.86 18.03 -7.01
CA TYR A 102 4.24 17.36 -5.76
C TYR A 102 5.75 17.31 -5.54
N ILE A 103 6.53 16.87 -6.54
CA ILE A 103 7.99 16.75 -6.44
C ILE A 103 8.62 18.13 -6.22
N SER A 104 8.12 19.18 -6.89
CA SER A 104 8.65 20.55 -6.77
C SER A 104 8.48 21.18 -5.37
N LEU A 105 7.64 20.61 -4.51
CA LEU A 105 7.40 21.11 -3.15
C LEU A 105 8.41 20.58 -2.13
N PHE A 106 9.24 19.61 -2.50
CA PHE A 106 10.31 19.14 -1.63
C PHE A 106 11.44 20.18 -1.55
N PRO A 107 12.10 20.29 -0.39
CA PRO A 107 13.19 21.26 -0.21
C PRO A 107 14.47 20.89 -0.98
N TYR A 108 14.60 19.64 -1.38
CA TYR A 108 15.76 19.08 -2.08
C TYR A 108 15.26 18.27 -3.28
N GLU A 109 16.09 18.15 -4.31
CA GLU A 109 15.80 17.24 -5.40
C GLU A 109 16.02 15.78 -4.97
N PRO A 110 15.13 14.85 -5.36
CA PRO A 110 15.34 13.43 -5.09
C PRO A 110 16.49 12.88 -5.94
N LYS A 111 17.36 12.08 -5.32
CA LYS A 111 18.40 11.29 -6.02
C LYS A 111 17.81 10.25 -6.97
N PHE A 112 16.63 9.73 -6.62
CA PHE A 112 15.94 8.74 -7.41
C PHE A 112 14.42 8.89 -7.29
N VAL A 113 13.74 8.66 -8.40
CA VAL A 113 12.28 8.78 -8.52
C VAL A 113 11.75 7.52 -9.19
N PHE A 114 10.85 6.83 -8.51
CA PHE A 114 10.05 5.76 -9.07
C PHE A 114 8.58 6.19 -9.10
N ILE A 115 7.94 6.08 -10.26
CA ILE A 115 6.52 6.35 -10.44
C ILE A 115 5.87 5.07 -10.96
N GLY A 116 4.96 4.49 -10.16
CA GLY A 116 4.18 3.33 -10.55
C GLY A 116 2.78 3.69 -11.03
N GLU A 117 2.16 2.74 -11.70
CA GLU A 117 0.78 2.77 -12.18
C GLU A 117 -0.20 2.26 -11.13
N GLU A 118 0.20 1.26 -10.34
CA GLU A 118 -0.70 0.59 -9.41
C GLU A 118 0.08 0.01 -8.21
N HIS A 119 -0.65 -0.22 -7.12
CA HIS A 119 -0.19 -0.89 -5.92
C HIS A 119 -0.73 -2.31 -5.82
N VAL A 120 0.20 -3.26 -5.68
CA VAL A 120 -0.04 -4.69 -5.53
C VAL A 120 0.52 -5.16 -4.19
N PHE A 121 -0.10 -6.19 -3.62
CA PHE A 121 0.20 -6.73 -2.30
C PHE A 121 0.11 -8.25 -2.31
N TRP A 122 0.63 -8.88 -1.26
CA TRP A 122 0.63 -10.34 -1.16
C TRP A 122 -0.80 -10.93 -1.13
N ARG A 123 -1.02 -11.98 -1.92
CA ARG A 123 -2.30 -12.68 -2.10
C ARG A 123 -2.20 -14.13 -1.61
N PRO A 124 -2.27 -14.36 -0.28
CA PRO A 124 -2.21 -15.71 0.28
C PRO A 124 -3.35 -16.60 -0.22
N ASP A 125 -4.52 -16.04 -0.53
CA ASP A 125 -5.65 -16.76 -1.11
C ASP A 125 -5.30 -17.38 -2.48
N LEU A 126 -4.62 -16.61 -3.33
CA LEU A 126 -4.19 -17.08 -4.65
C LEU A 126 -2.99 -18.03 -4.53
N ALA A 127 -2.01 -17.69 -3.70
CA ALA A 127 -0.84 -18.52 -3.51
C ALA A 127 -1.21 -19.91 -2.94
N SER A 128 -2.19 -19.97 -2.05
CA SER A 128 -2.78 -21.23 -1.57
C SER A 128 -3.59 -21.94 -2.65
N HIS A 129 -4.41 -21.22 -3.42
CA HIS A 129 -5.22 -21.81 -4.51
C HIS A 129 -4.36 -22.52 -5.56
N TYR A 130 -3.22 -21.92 -5.93
CA TYR A 130 -2.26 -22.50 -6.88
C TYR A 130 -1.25 -23.47 -6.23
N ASN A 131 -1.39 -23.76 -4.93
CA ASN A 131 -0.47 -24.62 -4.17
C ASN A 131 1.01 -24.20 -4.31
N ILE A 132 1.27 -22.90 -4.33
CA ILE A 132 2.60 -22.29 -4.43
C ILE A 132 3.25 -22.21 -3.06
N ILE A 133 2.44 -22.09 -2.00
CA ILE A 133 2.93 -21.96 -0.64
C ILE A 133 2.30 -23.01 0.27
N ASN A 134 3.09 -23.48 1.23
CA ASN A 134 2.61 -24.38 2.29
C ASN A 134 2.35 -23.60 3.60
N GLU A 135 1.89 -24.31 4.64
CA GLU A 135 1.61 -23.72 5.96
C GLU A 135 2.85 -23.14 6.66
N LYS A 136 4.05 -23.57 6.23
CA LYS A 136 5.35 -23.03 6.68
C LYS A 136 5.79 -21.81 5.87
N LEU A 137 4.96 -21.33 4.95
CA LEU A 137 5.22 -20.20 4.05
C LEU A 137 6.42 -20.45 3.11
N GLU A 138 6.74 -21.71 2.83
CA GLU A 138 7.77 -22.05 1.84
C GLU A 138 7.19 -21.98 0.43
N VAL A 139 7.95 -21.38 -0.49
CA VAL A 139 7.51 -21.14 -1.88
C VAL A 139 8.03 -22.22 -2.81
N ASP A 140 7.11 -22.84 -3.55
CA ASP A 140 7.39 -23.69 -4.71
C ASP A 140 7.63 -22.80 -5.96
N TYR A 141 8.90 -22.45 -6.16
CA TYR A 141 9.31 -21.62 -7.30
C TYR A 141 9.11 -22.32 -8.66
N TYR A 142 9.03 -23.65 -8.71
CA TYR A 142 8.79 -24.38 -9.94
C TYR A 142 7.35 -24.19 -10.42
N LYS A 143 6.38 -24.26 -9.49
CA LYS A 143 4.99 -23.91 -9.79
C LYS A 143 4.85 -22.42 -10.08
N LEU A 144 5.45 -21.56 -9.27
CA LEU A 144 5.35 -20.09 -9.42
C LEU A 144 5.75 -19.60 -10.82
N LYS A 145 6.79 -20.18 -11.42
CA LYS A 145 7.23 -19.86 -12.79
C LYS A 145 6.12 -20.01 -13.83
N LYS A 146 5.27 -21.04 -13.67
CA LYS A 146 4.19 -21.39 -14.60
C LYS A 146 2.93 -20.54 -14.42
N ILE A 147 2.89 -19.67 -13.42
CA ILE A 147 1.74 -18.82 -13.14
C ILE A 147 1.87 -17.53 -13.94
N ASP A 148 0.86 -17.27 -14.76
CA ASP A 148 0.71 -16.02 -15.50
C ASP A 148 0.00 -14.94 -14.67
N ASN A 149 -0.42 -13.86 -15.32
CA ASN A 149 -1.01 -12.73 -14.65
C ASN A 149 -2.29 -13.12 -13.88
N VAL A 150 -2.27 -12.92 -12.56
CA VAL A 150 -3.39 -13.24 -11.66
C VAL A 150 -4.20 -12.01 -11.26
N TRP A 151 -3.75 -10.82 -11.63
CA TRP A 151 -4.38 -9.57 -11.24
C TRP A 151 -5.40 -9.11 -12.27
N ARG A 152 -6.57 -8.74 -11.76
CA ARG A 152 -7.62 -8.13 -12.56
C ARG A 152 -7.27 -6.66 -12.83
N LYS A 153 -7.38 -6.24 -14.09
CA LYS A 153 -7.35 -4.83 -14.47
C LYS A 153 -8.65 -4.17 -14.04
N ILE A 154 -8.57 -3.19 -13.14
CA ILE A 154 -9.71 -2.38 -12.70
C ILE A 154 -9.71 -1.09 -13.52
N THR A 155 -10.87 -0.76 -14.08
CA THR A 155 -11.08 0.49 -14.82
C THR A 155 -11.41 1.62 -13.85
N PRO A 156 -10.99 2.87 -14.16
CA PRO A 156 -11.41 4.03 -13.40
C PRO A 156 -12.93 4.14 -13.31
N THR A 157 -13.41 4.51 -12.13
CA THR A 157 -14.82 4.81 -11.88
C THR A 157 -14.96 6.25 -11.40
N THR A 158 -16.18 6.77 -11.43
CA THR A 158 -16.47 8.06 -10.80
C THR A 158 -16.50 7.87 -9.30
N ILE A 159 -15.75 8.71 -8.58
CA ILE A 159 -15.56 8.63 -7.13
C ILE A 159 -15.91 9.99 -6.53
N ASP A 160 -16.49 9.97 -5.33
CA ASP A 160 -16.80 11.18 -4.58
C ASP A 160 -16.27 11.17 -3.13
N THR A 161 -16.64 12.20 -2.37
CA THR A 161 -16.19 12.38 -0.99
C THR A 161 -16.64 11.24 -0.07
N TYR A 162 -17.83 10.65 -0.27
CA TYR A 162 -18.32 9.54 0.55
C TYR A 162 -17.58 8.24 0.26
N ASP A 163 -17.26 7.99 -1.01
CA ASP A 163 -16.43 6.86 -1.41
C ASP A 163 -15.04 6.93 -0.76
N LEU A 164 -14.40 8.10 -0.84
CA LEU A 164 -13.09 8.37 -0.23
C LEU A 164 -13.11 8.29 1.30
N LEU A 165 -14.23 8.66 1.92
CA LEU A 165 -14.45 8.51 3.36
C LEU A 165 -14.48 7.03 3.75
N ILE A 166 -15.23 6.20 3.01
CA ILE A 166 -15.29 4.76 3.24
C ILE A 166 -13.91 4.12 3.08
N ILE A 167 -13.19 4.46 2.00
CA ILE A 167 -11.84 3.96 1.72
C ILE A 167 -10.89 4.32 2.87
N PHE A 168 -10.88 5.58 3.33
CA PHE A 168 -10.02 6.03 4.43
C PHE A 168 -10.19 5.19 5.71
N PHE A 169 -11.43 4.92 6.12
CA PHE A 169 -11.66 4.12 7.33
C PHE A 169 -11.37 2.64 7.12
N LYS A 170 -11.71 2.07 5.96
CA LYS A 170 -11.43 0.66 5.68
C LYS A 170 -9.95 0.36 5.40
N GLU A 171 -9.17 1.34 4.96
CA GLU A 171 -7.70 1.22 4.88
C GLU A 171 -7.03 1.18 6.27
N LYS A 172 -7.69 1.68 7.32
CA LYS A 172 -7.23 1.50 8.72
C LYS A 172 -7.42 0.06 9.17
N TYR A 173 -8.62 -0.46 8.92
CA TYR A 173 -9.00 -1.83 9.25
C TYR A 173 -10.12 -2.28 8.31
N ALA A 174 -9.88 -3.35 7.56
CA ALA A 174 -10.78 -3.74 6.46
C ALA A 174 -12.23 -3.96 6.90
N TYR A 175 -12.40 -4.48 8.12
CA TYR A 175 -13.69 -4.89 8.68
C TYR A 175 -14.41 -3.80 9.48
N THR A 176 -13.95 -2.54 9.43
CA THR A 176 -14.71 -1.43 10.02
C THR A 176 -16.11 -1.36 9.37
N SER A 177 -17.15 -1.35 10.20
CA SER A 177 -18.53 -1.36 9.73
C SER A 177 -18.94 0.01 9.16
N LEU A 178 -19.90 0.03 8.23
CA LEU A 178 -20.41 1.30 7.68
C LEU A 178 -21.14 2.14 8.74
N ALA A 179 -21.74 1.50 9.75
CA ALA A 179 -22.34 2.20 10.89
C ALA A 179 -21.27 2.95 11.72
N ASP A 180 -20.12 2.31 11.96
CA ASP A 180 -19.00 2.95 12.67
C ASP A 180 -18.40 4.09 11.85
N ILE A 181 -18.32 3.94 10.53
CA ILE A 181 -17.87 5.01 9.63
C ILE A 181 -18.83 6.19 9.70
N SER A 182 -20.14 5.95 9.60
CA SER A 182 -21.18 6.98 9.71
C SER A 182 -21.07 7.77 11.01
N ARG A 183 -20.89 7.08 12.14
CA ARG A 183 -20.71 7.67 13.46
C ARG A 183 -19.44 8.50 13.55
N GLN A 184 -18.32 7.99 13.06
CA GLN A 184 -17.03 8.71 13.07
C GLN A 184 -17.00 9.90 12.10
N ALA A 185 -17.74 9.82 10.99
CA ALA A 185 -17.89 10.91 10.03
C ALA A 185 -18.65 12.10 10.65
N LEU A 186 -19.72 11.81 11.41
CA LEU A 186 -20.51 12.83 12.10
C LEU A 186 -19.65 13.62 13.11
N LEU A 187 -18.80 12.93 13.88
CA LEU A 187 -17.83 13.57 14.80
C LEU A 187 -16.82 14.49 14.08
N LYS A 188 -16.65 14.32 12.76
CA LYS A 188 -15.79 15.13 11.90
C LYS A 188 -16.56 16.18 11.10
N GLY A 189 -17.85 16.39 11.41
CA GLY A 189 -18.72 17.34 10.74
C GLY A 189 -19.27 16.88 9.38
N ILE A 190 -19.08 15.60 9.03
CA ILE A 190 -19.56 15.05 7.75
C ILE A 190 -20.86 14.29 8.01
N ARG A 191 -21.98 14.83 7.49
CA ARG A 191 -23.27 14.15 7.55
C ARG A 191 -23.32 13.04 6.50
N SER A 192 -23.40 11.81 6.98
CA SER A 192 -23.61 10.61 6.16
C SER A 192 -24.52 9.67 6.92
N SER A 193 -25.55 9.12 6.27
CA SER A 193 -26.36 8.03 6.84
C SER A 193 -25.75 6.67 6.49
N GLN A 194 -26.03 5.64 7.28
CA GLN A 194 -25.59 4.28 6.96
C GLN A 194 -26.15 3.80 5.61
N GLN A 195 -27.38 4.17 5.26
CA GLN A 195 -28.00 3.83 3.98
C GLN A 195 -27.23 4.46 2.80
N LEU A 196 -26.87 5.74 2.91
CA LEU A 196 -26.06 6.43 1.91
C LEU A 196 -24.70 5.74 1.76
N LEU A 197 -23.99 5.50 2.86
CA LEU A 197 -22.70 4.81 2.80
C LEU A 197 -22.80 3.39 2.23
N SER A 198 -23.90 2.68 2.48
CA SER A 198 -24.16 1.35 1.91
C SER A 198 -24.33 1.40 0.39
N TYR A 199 -25.06 2.39 -0.12
CA TYR A 199 -25.18 2.64 -1.55
C TYR A 199 -23.79 2.89 -2.18
N HIS A 200 -23.04 3.84 -1.62
CA HIS A 200 -21.70 4.20 -2.10
C HIS A 200 -20.73 3.02 -2.06
N PHE A 201 -20.73 2.28 -0.94
CA PHE A 201 -19.88 1.10 -0.79
C PHE A 201 -20.13 0.06 -1.88
N ARG A 202 -21.41 -0.24 -2.17
CA ARG A 202 -21.77 -1.26 -3.17
C ARG A 202 -21.57 -0.78 -4.61
N ARG A 203 -21.90 0.47 -4.91
CA ARG A 203 -21.91 1.00 -6.28
C ARG A 203 -20.57 1.53 -6.76
N HIS A 204 -19.74 2.06 -5.87
CA HIS A 204 -18.52 2.78 -6.26
C HIS A 204 -17.26 2.17 -5.64
N VAL A 205 -17.26 1.84 -4.34
CA VAL A 205 -16.06 1.36 -3.64
C VAL A 205 -15.76 -0.12 -3.90
N LEU A 206 -16.75 -1.01 -3.81
CA LEU A 206 -16.56 -2.44 -4.04
C LEU A 206 -16.08 -2.77 -5.47
N PRO A 207 -16.57 -2.12 -6.54
CA PRO A 207 -16.07 -2.37 -7.90
C PRO A 207 -14.57 -2.09 -8.09
N ILE A 208 -13.98 -1.21 -7.29
CA ILE A 208 -12.55 -0.87 -7.34
C ILE A 208 -11.72 -1.56 -6.24
N TRP A 209 -12.33 -2.43 -5.46
CA TRP A 209 -11.66 -3.19 -4.40
C TRP A 209 -10.79 -4.29 -4.99
N LEU A 210 -9.51 -4.28 -4.62
CA LEU A 210 -8.53 -5.27 -5.03
C LEU A 210 -8.49 -6.49 -4.09
N GLY A 211 -8.96 -6.31 -2.86
CA GLY A 211 -8.91 -7.31 -1.79
C GLY A 211 -8.44 -6.72 -0.47
N ASN A 212 -8.46 -7.53 0.58
CA ASN A 212 -7.84 -7.17 1.85
C ASN A 212 -6.38 -7.61 1.86
N HIS A 213 -5.49 -6.66 2.11
CA HIS A 213 -4.08 -6.94 2.31
C HIS A 213 -3.84 -7.44 3.74
N VAL A 214 -3.18 -8.60 3.87
CA VAL A 214 -2.59 -9.10 5.11
C VAL A 214 -1.08 -8.91 5.05
N SER A 215 -0.53 -8.11 5.96
CA SER A 215 0.93 -7.98 6.10
C SER A 215 1.43 -8.90 7.22
N LEU A 216 2.37 -9.78 6.90
CA LEU A 216 3.07 -10.66 7.85
C LEU A 216 4.49 -10.16 8.07
N TYR A 217 4.77 -9.50 9.18
CA TYR A 217 6.10 -8.97 9.46
C TYR A 217 6.97 -9.96 10.21
N ARG A 218 8.23 -10.09 9.79
CA ARG A 218 9.29 -10.72 10.58
C ARG A 218 9.91 -9.70 11.55
N PRO A 219 10.59 -10.14 12.63
CA PRO A 219 11.31 -9.22 13.52
C PRO A 219 12.24 -8.31 12.72
N LEU A 220 12.06 -6.99 12.83
CA LEU A 220 12.82 -6.00 12.03
C LEU A 220 14.32 -5.98 12.35
N THR A 221 14.70 -6.46 13.53
CA THR A 221 16.09 -6.61 13.97
C THR A 221 16.84 -7.70 13.21
N GLU A 222 16.14 -8.76 12.82
CA GLU A 222 16.71 -9.91 12.09
C GLU A 222 16.46 -9.81 10.58
N TYR A 223 15.30 -9.27 10.21
CA TYR A 223 14.86 -9.12 8.83
C TYR A 223 14.48 -7.66 8.58
N PRO A 224 15.45 -6.76 8.34
CA PRO A 224 15.13 -5.39 7.98
C PRO A 224 14.28 -5.36 6.71
N ILE A 225 13.41 -4.35 6.60
CA ILE A 225 12.64 -4.16 5.37
C ILE A 225 13.59 -3.60 4.32
N ARG A 226 13.64 -4.22 3.16
CA ARG A 226 14.47 -3.80 2.03
C ARG A 226 13.59 -3.37 0.88
N ILE A 227 13.98 -2.33 0.16
CA ILE A 227 13.32 -1.90 -1.08
C ILE A 227 14.24 -2.17 -2.24
N HIS A 228 13.68 -2.78 -3.28
CA HIS A 228 14.37 -3.03 -4.53
C HIS A 228 13.68 -2.30 -5.69
N PHE A 229 14.46 -1.87 -6.66
CA PHE A 229 14.01 -1.19 -7.86
C PHE A 229 14.64 -1.86 -9.09
N TYR A 230 13.83 -2.36 -10.01
CA TYR A 230 14.32 -3.01 -11.22
C TYR A 230 13.59 -2.55 -12.47
N GLU A 231 14.33 -2.45 -13.55
CA GLU A 231 13.79 -2.59 -14.91
C GLU A 231 13.64 -4.09 -15.18
N VAL A 232 12.52 -4.50 -15.76
CA VAL A 232 12.19 -5.90 -16.06
C VAL A 232 11.46 -5.99 -17.39
N PHE A 233 11.66 -7.09 -18.10
CA PHE A 233 10.77 -7.48 -19.17
C PHE A 233 9.43 -7.95 -18.57
N ASN A 234 8.29 -7.48 -19.09
CA ASN A 234 6.95 -7.91 -18.65
C ASN A 234 6.67 -7.71 -17.14
N ALA A 235 6.64 -6.44 -16.70
CA ALA A 235 6.41 -6.08 -15.31
C ALA A 235 5.11 -6.67 -14.72
N GLU A 236 4.01 -6.73 -15.50
CA GLU A 236 2.72 -7.30 -15.03
C GLU A 236 2.85 -8.76 -14.56
N ASN A 237 3.63 -9.59 -15.28
CA ASN A 237 3.83 -10.99 -14.92
C ASN A 237 4.77 -11.12 -13.72
N VAL A 238 5.83 -10.31 -13.67
CA VAL A 238 6.73 -10.27 -12.50
C VAL A 238 5.95 -9.89 -11.24
N VAL A 239 5.15 -8.82 -11.28
CA VAL A 239 4.32 -8.38 -10.14
C VAL A 239 3.34 -9.45 -9.71
N SER A 240 2.70 -10.13 -10.65
CA SER A 240 1.85 -11.28 -10.35
C SER A 240 2.59 -12.34 -9.54
N LYS A 241 3.78 -12.73 -9.98
CA LYS A 241 4.60 -13.71 -9.26
C LYS A 241 5.04 -13.21 -7.89
N LEU A 242 5.53 -11.97 -7.80
CA LEU A 242 5.94 -11.35 -6.53
C LEU A 242 4.77 -11.29 -5.53
N SER A 243 3.54 -11.04 -6.00
CA SER A 243 2.34 -11.01 -5.16
C SER A 243 1.95 -12.35 -4.54
N LEU A 244 2.59 -13.45 -4.96
CA LEU A 244 2.33 -14.79 -4.42
C LEU A 244 3.42 -15.23 -3.42
N ILE A 245 4.49 -14.44 -3.28
CA ILE A 245 5.60 -14.70 -2.37
C ILE A 245 5.32 -14.03 -1.02
N PRO A 246 5.36 -14.77 0.10
CA PRO A 246 5.20 -14.19 1.44
C PRO A 246 6.35 -13.23 1.77
N TYR A 247 6.10 -12.32 2.70
CA TYR A 247 7.07 -11.30 3.13
C TYR A 247 7.48 -10.28 2.06
N ILE A 248 6.84 -10.29 0.89
CA ILE A 248 6.81 -9.16 -0.04
C ILE A 248 5.58 -8.32 0.31
N HIS A 249 5.81 -7.10 0.79
CA HIS A 249 4.79 -6.31 1.49
C HIS A 249 4.07 -5.30 0.60
N THR A 250 4.79 -4.71 -0.34
CA THR A 250 4.28 -3.64 -1.20
C THR A 250 5.00 -3.76 -2.52
N ILE A 251 4.25 -3.79 -3.61
CA ILE A 251 4.76 -3.88 -4.97
C ILE A 251 4.13 -2.74 -5.76
N TYR A 252 4.96 -1.94 -6.41
CA TYR A 252 4.57 -0.94 -7.37
C TYR A 252 5.17 -1.32 -8.72
N TYR A 253 4.49 -0.98 -9.81
CA TYR A 253 5.00 -1.23 -11.15
C TYR A 253 4.56 -0.19 -12.15
N SER A 254 5.39 0.03 -13.17
CA SER A 254 5.06 0.71 -14.41
C SER A 254 5.02 -0.32 -15.56
N SER A 255 5.09 0.12 -16.81
CA SER A 255 5.17 -0.77 -17.99
C SER A 255 6.32 -1.78 -17.93
N ASP A 256 7.47 -1.34 -17.44
CA ASP A 256 8.77 -2.01 -17.55
C ASP A 256 9.59 -1.93 -16.26
N CYS A 257 9.10 -1.25 -15.22
CA CYS A 257 9.81 -1.12 -13.96
C CYS A 257 8.97 -1.68 -12.81
N ILE A 258 9.64 -2.21 -11.80
CA ILE A 258 9.05 -2.65 -10.54
C ILE A 258 9.80 -2.04 -9.37
N ALA A 259 9.06 -1.72 -8.31
CA ALA A 259 9.60 -1.40 -7.01
C ALA A 259 8.89 -2.27 -5.97
N PHE A 260 9.62 -2.96 -5.11
CA PHE A 260 8.96 -3.73 -4.06
C PHE A 260 9.72 -3.70 -2.75
N SER A 261 8.97 -3.77 -1.64
CA SER A 261 9.52 -3.91 -0.31
C SER A 261 9.36 -5.34 0.22
N CYS A 262 10.39 -5.87 0.88
CA CYS A 262 10.34 -7.24 1.40
C CYS A 262 11.17 -7.46 2.68
N GLN A 263 10.94 -8.61 3.32
CA GLN A 263 11.71 -9.17 4.45
C GLN A 263 12.18 -10.60 4.15
N LEU A 264 12.61 -10.84 2.90
CA LEU A 264 13.12 -12.15 2.49
C LEU A 264 14.47 -12.44 3.16
N SER A 265 14.67 -13.67 3.60
CA SER A 265 15.98 -14.20 4.01
C SER A 265 16.96 -14.20 2.82
N VAL A 266 18.24 -14.40 3.11
CA VAL A 266 19.27 -14.57 2.06
C VAL A 266 18.91 -15.69 1.09
N LYS A 267 18.45 -16.84 1.62
CA LYS A 267 18.01 -17.99 0.82
C LYS A 267 16.81 -17.65 -0.06
N GLU A 268 15.78 -17.03 0.50
CA GLU A 268 14.58 -16.64 -0.26
C GLU A 268 14.90 -15.60 -1.33
N THR A 269 15.80 -14.65 -1.03
CA THR A 269 16.29 -13.64 -1.99
C THR A 269 17.01 -14.32 -3.15
N PHE A 270 17.93 -15.23 -2.87
CA PHE A 270 18.62 -15.99 -3.92
C PHE A 270 17.64 -16.78 -4.80
N MET A 271 16.64 -17.43 -4.19
CA MET A 271 15.63 -18.18 -4.93
C MET A 271 14.77 -17.27 -5.80
N LEU A 272 14.36 -16.10 -5.31
CA LEU A 272 13.66 -15.09 -6.10
C LEU A 272 14.48 -14.66 -7.32
N TYR A 273 15.77 -14.38 -7.12
CA TYR A 273 16.65 -13.97 -8.21
C TYR A 273 16.80 -15.07 -9.25
N LYS A 274 17.24 -16.26 -8.81
CA LYS A 274 17.51 -17.42 -9.65
C LYS A 274 16.30 -17.87 -10.46
N ASN A 275 15.10 -17.78 -9.87
CA ASN A 275 13.90 -18.35 -10.47
C ASN A 275 13.00 -17.33 -11.15
N ILE A 276 12.97 -16.08 -10.69
CA ILE A 276 12.06 -15.09 -11.24
C ILE A 276 12.85 -13.98 -11.92
N LEU A 277 13.67 -13.23 -11.18
CA LEU A 277 14.27 -12.00 -11.72
C LEU A 277 15.21 -12.25 -12.92
N VAL A 278 15.96 -13.36 -12.94
CA VAL A 278 16.81 -13.74 -14.08
C VAL A 278 16.01 -14.00 -15.36
N GLU A 279 14.84 -14.66 -15.25
CA GLU A 279 13.97 -14.98 -16.38
C GLU A 279 13.47 -13.71 -17.08
N TYR A 280 13.18 -12.67 -16.28
CA TYR A 280 12.69 -11.38 -16.75
C TYR A 280 13.80 -10.35 -16.96
N LYS A 281 15.06 -10.79 -17.01
CA LYS A 281 16.25 -9.95 -17.25
C LYS A 281 16.29 -8.71 -16.35
N ALA A 282 15.94 -8.89 -15.07
CA ALA A 282 15.83 -7.77 -14.14
C ALA A 282 17.18 -7.05 -13.99
N LYS A 283 17.18 -5.73 -14.17
CA LYS A 283 18.35 -4.86 -13.98
C LYS A 283 18.07 -3.86 -12.87
N PRO A 284 18.94 -3.75 -11.85
CA PRO A 284 18.72 -2.80 -10.77
C PRO A 284 18.76 -1.37 -11.30
N LEU A 285 17.72 -0.58 -10.99
CA LEU A 285 17.62 0.84 -11.33
C LEU A 285 18.24 1.74 -10.26
N TYR A 286 18.20 1.28 -9.02
CA TYR A 286 18.77 1.93 -7.88
C TYR A 286 19.31 0.85 -6.93
N PRO A 287 20.42 1.12 -6.24
CA PRO A 287 20.88 0.29 -5.14
C PRO A 287 19.78 -0.16 -4.18
N GLU A 288 19.91 -1.36 -3.63
CA GLU A 288 19.01 -1.83 -2.57
C GLU A 288 19.05 -0.86 -1.38
N VAL A 289 17.88 -0.59 -0.80
CA VAL A 289 17.75 0.29 0.37
C VAL A 289 17.27 -0.53 1.56
N TYR A 290 18.08 -0.56 2.62
CA TYR A 290 17.73 -1.17 3.90
C TYR A 290 17.07 -0.12 4.79
N LEU A 291 15.81 -0.31 5.13
CA LEU A 291 15.04 0.67 5.90
C LEU A 291 15.19 0.44 7.40
N ASP A 292 15.49 1.51 8.13
CA ASP A 292 15.58 1.54 9.59
C ASP A 292 14.20 1.44 10.25
N GLN A 293 14.08 1.04 11.51
CA GLN A 293 12.79 0.87 12.19
C GLN A 293 12.00 2.18 12.37
N SER A 294 12.65 3.32 12.21
CA SER A 294 12.09 4.68 12.27
C SER A 294 11.09 4.95 11.13
N LEU A 295 9.83 4.55 11.30
CA LEU A 295 8.75 4.79 10.34
C LEU A 295 7.87 5.97 10.76
N GLU A 296 7.95 7.07 10.02
CA GLU A 296 6.91 8.09 10.04
C GLU A 296 5.84 7.75 9.02
N LYS A 297 4.65 7.41 9.50
CA LYS A 297 3.51 7.05 8.64
C LYS A 297 2.40 8.07 8.75
N TYR A 298 1.97 8.57 7.60
CA TYR A 298 0.93 9.55 7.43
C TYR A 298 -0.29 8.89 6.80
N MET A 299 -1.44 9.03 7.45
CA MET A 299 -2.68 8.53 6.88
C MET A 299 -3.36 9.62 6.07
N ILE A 300 -3.39 9.43 4.76
CA ILE A 300 -4.00 10.39 3.85
C ILE A 300 -5.50 10.41 4.09
N SER A 301 -6.02 11.53 4.59
CA SER A 301 -7.45 11.77 4.67
C SER A 301 -7.98 12.15 3.29
N TYR A 302 -8.11 11.17 2.37
CA TYR A 302 -8.43 11.41 0.95
C TYR A 302 -9.64 12.34 0.75
N TYR A 303 -10.69 12.16 1.55
CA TYR A 303 -11.91 12.97 1.51
C TYR A 303 -11.66 14.47 1.80
N LYS A 304 -10.55 14.84 2.45
CA LYS A 304 -10.13 16.24 2.65
C LYS A 304 -9.31 16.79 1.48
N LEU A 305 -8.76 15.91 0.65
CA LEU A 305 -7.96 16.27 -0.52
C LEU A 305 -8.79 16.29 -1.81
N TRP A 306 -10.12 16.22 -1.68
CA TRP A 306 -11.06 16.10 -2.77
C TRP A 306 -12.09 17.23 -2.75
N ASN A 307 -12.26 17.89 -3.91
CA ASN A 307 -13.35 18.83 -4.15
C ASN A 307 -13.75 18.75 -5.64
N LYS A 308 -14.66 17.83 -5.96
CA LYS A 308 -15.05 17.48 -7.35
C LYS A 308 -13.83 17.11 -8.23
N GLY A 309 -12.76 16.62 -7.60
CA GLY A 309 -11.46 16.36 -8.19
C GLY A 309 -10.37 16.45 -7.12
N TRP A 310 -9.20 15.88 -7.39
CA TRP A 310 -8.06 15.95 -6.48
C TRP A 310 -7.53 17.39 -6.39
N LEU A 311 -7.29 17.85 -5.17
CA LEU A 311 -6.67 19.15 -4.93
C LEU A 311 -5.18 19.08 -5.25
N LYS A 312 -4.67 20.06 -6.01
CA LYS A 312 -3.23 20.14 -6.29
C LYS A 312 -2.41 20.30 -4.99
N PRO A 313 -1.30 19.56 -4.81
CA PRO A 313 -0.40 19.68 -3.66
C PRO A 313 -0.02 21.12 -3.30
N SER A 314 0.30 21.96 -4.28
CA SER A 314 0.70 23.36 -4.06
C SER A 314 -0.40 24.22 -3.42
N LYS A 315 -1.67 23.91 -3.64
CA LYS A 315 -2.81 24.61 -3.03
C LYS A 315 -3.02 24.25 -1.57
N LEU A 316 -2.42 23.16 -1.11
CA LEU A 316 -2.56 22.62 0.26
C LEU A 316 -1.43 23.10 1.18
N VAL A 317 -0.45 23.79 0.64
CA VAL A 317 0.59 24.49 1.39
C VAL A 317 -0.06 25.62 2.19
N PRO A 318 0.09 25.66 3.53
CA PRO A 318 -0.33 26.83 4.30
C PRO A 318 0.37 28.07 3.72
N LYS A 319 -0.42 29.06 3.28
CA LYS A 319 0.16 30.37 2.93
C LYS A 319 0.83 30.91 4.19
N LYS A 320 2.11 31.29 4.11
CA LYS A 320 2.73 32.09 5.19
C LYS A 320 1.77 33.25 5.50
N PRO A 321 1.48 33.57 6.77
CA PRO A 321 0.76 34.79 7.08
C PRO A 321 1.52 35.94 6.41
N ARG A 322 0.81 36.79 5.64
CA ARG A 322 1.40 38.04 5.13
C ARG A 322 1.97 38.77 6.34
N ALA A 323 3.26 39.09 6.31
CA ALA A 323 3.87 39.93 7.32
C ALA A 323 2.99 41.18 7.48
N ALA A 324 2.58 41.47 8.71
CA ALA A 324 1.83 42.69 9.01
C ALA A 324 2.64 43.88 8.46
N PRO A 325 1.98 44.89 7.85
CA PRO A 325 2.69 46.07 7.40
C PRO A 325 3.40 46.67 8.60
N THR A 326 4.73 46.80 8.49
CA THR A 326 5.54 47.51 9.46
C THR A 326 4.99 48.91 9.59
N HIS A 327 4.39 49.21 10.75
CA HIS A 327 4.06 50.57 11.11
C HIS A 327 5.36 51.38 11.06
N ARG A 328 5.47 52.23 10.03
CA ARG A 328 6.42 53.34 10.05
C ARG A 328 6.08 54.18 11.27
N SER A 329 6.97 54.16 12.27
CA SER A 329 7.02 55.18 13.30
C SER A 329 7.13 56.53 12.58
N ARG A 330 6.11 57.38 12.74
CA ARG A 330 6.23 58.80 12.45
C ARG A 330 7.01 59.44 13.60
N HIS A 331 7.88 60.36 13.21
CA HIS A 331 8.79 61.18 14.00
C HIS A 331 8.19 61.83 15.23
#